data_AF-A0A7S0XS96-F1
#
_entry.id   AF-A0A7S0XS96-F1
#
_cell.length_a   1.000
_cell.length_b   1.000
_cell.length_c   1.000
_cell.angle_alpha   90.00
_cell.angle_beta   90.00
_cell.angle_gamma   90.00
#
_symmetry.space_group_name_H-M   'P 1'
#
loop_
_entity.id
_entity.type
_entity.pdbx_description
1 polymer ?
#
loop_
_entity_poly.entity_id
_entity_poly.type
_entity_poly.pdbx_seq_one_letter_code
_entity_poly.pdbx_strand_id
1 'polypeptide(L)'
;NGKAGDMALRALATLANGMSQLEIGQLGVASFGEDMKLIHPFNLPFTSESGVNIASNFTFNAKRTRTALCIESSIAALDSASSSSSSMQLVFMISDGRIERDSRSKVRRLIRQMQEKNMLMVMIIVEGEAAESKKKNESILNMKEVSFVNGKPKIKHFIEDYPFPFYLVVEDLAALPEILGDALRQWFEMLAQIQNAV
;
A
#
# COMPACT_ATOMS: atom_id res chain seq x y z
N ASN A 1 -6.75 16.05 6.41
CA ASN A 1 -5.68 15.12 5.94
C ASN A 1 -4.58 14.84 6.98
N GLY A 2 -4.33 15.70 7.98
CA GLY A 2 -3.26 15.47 8.98
C GLY A 2 -3.41 14.19 9.81
N LYS A 3 -4.59 13.91 10.37
CA LYS A 3 -4.81 12.72 11.22
C LYS A 3 -4.51 11.38 10.53
N ALA A 4 -4.93 11.21 9.27
CA ALA A 4 -4.70 9.97 8.52
C ALA A 4 -3.22 9.75 8.21
N GLY A 5 -2.51 10.83 7.88
CA GLY A 5 -1.07 10.79 7.69
C GLY A 5 -0.31 10.43 8.97
N ASP A 6 -0.68 11.05 10.09
CA ASP A 6 -0.06 10.77 11.39
C ASP A 6 -0.26 9.31 11.83
N MET A 7 -1.47 8.77 11.63
CA MET A 7 -1.74 7.36 11.95
C MET A 7 -1.00 6.39 11.02
N ALA A 8 -0.90 6.70 9.73
CA ALA A 8 -0.09 5.91 8.79
C ALA A 8 1.39 5.91 9.20
N LEU A 9 1.94 7.05 9.63
CA LEU A 9 3.31 7.15 10.13
C LEU A 9 3.51 6.38 11.44
N ARG A 10 2.53 6.40 12.36
CA ARG A 10 2.57 5.59 13.59
C ARG A 10 2.53 4.09 13.28
N ALA A 11 1.68 3.67 12.36
CA ALA A 11 1.57 2.29 11.95
C ALA A 11 2.88 1.81 11.30
N LEU A 12 3.46 2.64 10.42
CA LEU A 12 4.79 2.40 9.84
C LEU A 12 5.86 2.26 10.91
N ALA A 13 5.94 3.18 11.88
CA ALA A 13 6.92 3.13 12.95
C ALA A 13 6.76 1.87 13.82
N THR A 14 5.51 1.46 14.08
CA THR A 14 5.20 0.24 14.83
C THR A 14 5.71 -1.00 14.08
N LEU A 15 5.39 -1.11 12.79
CA LEU A 15 5.89 -2.22 11.97
C LEU A 15 7.41 -2.24 11.88
N ALA A 16 8.01 -1.09 11.63
CA ALA A 16 9.45 -0.97 11.45
C ALA A 16 10.21 -1.37 12.72
N ASN A 17 9.72 -0.96 13.89
CA ASN A 17 10.27 -1.39 15.18
C ASN A 17 10.13 -2.90 15.39
N GLY A 18 8.96 -3.48 15.07
CA GLY A 18 8.74 -4.91 15.17
C GLY A 18 9.65 -5.72 14.26
N MET A 19 9.82 -5.30 13.00
CA MET A 19 10.73 -5.94 12.05
C MET A 19 12.19 -5.84 12.48
N SER A 20 12.63 -4.68 12.98
CA SER A 20 13.99 -4.52 13.52
C SER A 20 14.25 -5.42 14.72
N GLN A 21 13.28 -5.61 15.62
CA GLN A 21 13.44 -6.49 16.80
C GLN A 21 13.56 -7.97 16.42
N LEU A 22 12.91 -8.38 15.33
CA LEU A 22 12.97 -9.76 14.85
C LEU A 22 14.26 -10.04 14.06
N GLU A 23 15.01 -9.02 13.65
CA GLU A 23 16.15 -9.13 12.73
C GLU A 23 15.79 -9.85 11.41
N ILE A 24 14.51 -9.81 11.01
CA ILE A 24 14.00 -10.50 9.82
C ILE A 24 13.92 -9.53 8.65
N GLY A 25 14.67 -9.85 7.60
CA GLY A 25 14.54 -9.24 6.29
C GLY A 25 15.09 -7.81 6.20
N GLN A 26 14.70 -7.11 5.14
CA GLN A 26 15.09 -5.73 4.86
C GLN A 26 13.84 -4.86 4.77
N LEU A 27 13.90 -3.65 5.35
CA LEU A 27 12.80 -2.70 5.34
C LEU A 27 13.13 -1.51 4.46
N GLY A 28 12.27 -1.22 3.48
CA GLY A 28 12.30 0.02 2.71
C GLY A 28 11.07 0.87 2.98
N VAL A 29 11.23 2.19 3.00
CA VAL A 29 10.11 3.14 3.13
C VAL A 29 10.17 4.15 2.00
N ALA A 30 9.08 4.31 1.26
CA ALA A 30 8.95 5.30 0.21
C ALA A 30 7.71 6.17 0.40
N SER A 31 7.82 7.45 0.05
CA SER A 31 6.65 8.29 -0.19
C SER A 31 6.29 8.24 -1.66
N PHE A 32 5.01 8.46 -1.97
CA PHE A 32 4.54 8.54 -3.34
C PHE A 32 3.40 9.54 -3.50
N GLY A 33 3.24 10.04 -4.72
CA GLY A 33 2.22 11.01 -5.12
C GLY A 33 2.34 11.26 -6.61
N GLU A 34 2.90 12.40 -7.02
CA GLU A 34 3.23 12.64 -8.43
C GLU A 34 4.44 11.82 -8.89
N ASP A 35 5.38 11.56 -7.96
CA ASP A 35 6.55 10.70 -8.11
C ASP A 35 6.70 9.82 -6.86
N MET A 36 7.54 8.78 -6.93
CA MET A 36 7.93 7.95 -5.78
C MET A 36 9.35 8.30 -5.34
N LYS A 37 9.56 8.45 -4.03
CA LYS A 37 10.89 8.68 -3.43
C LYS A 37 11.13 7.66 -2.33
N LEU A 38 12.22 6.89 -2.43
CA LEU A 38 12.68 6.04 -1.34
C LEU A 38 13.31 6.92 -0.26
N ILE A 39 12.66 6.99 0.91
CA ILE A 39 13.07 7.81 2.06
C ILE A 39 13.99 7.01 2.97
N HIS A 40 13.68 5.72 3.18
CA HIS A 40 14.50 4.79 3.94
C HIS A 40 14.92 3.62 3.04
N PRO A 41 16.21 3.51 2.67
CA PRO A 41 16.75 2.39 1.90
C PRO A 41 16.71 1.04 2.64
N PHE A 42 16.61 -0.05 1.87
CA PHE A 42 16.52 -1.43 2.37
C PHE A 42 17.73 -1.91 3.19
N ASN A 43 18.90 -1.32 2.96
CA ASN A 43 20.16 -1.72 3.60
C ASN A 43 20.49 -0.95 4.88
N LEU A 44 19.60 -0.05 5.33
CA LEU A 44 19.79 0.70 6.56
C LEU A 44 18.92 0.13 7.68
N PRO A 45 19.47 -0.05 8.89
CA PRO A 45 18.66 -0.42 10.05
C PRO A 45 17.67 0.69 10.36
N PHE A 46 16.47 0.33 10.80
CA PHE A 46 15.49 1.31 11.23
C PHE A 46 15.77 1.74 12.67
N THR A 47 16.02 3.03 12.87
CA THR A 47 16.28 3.64 14.19
C THR A 47 15.25 4.73 14.51
N SER A 48 15.27 5.24 15.74
CA SER A 48 14.45 6.40 16.12
C SER A 48 14.71 7.62 15.23
N GLU A 49 15.96 7.83 14.78
CA GLU A 49 16.32 8.92 13.86
C GLU A 49 15.73 8.69 12.47
N SER A 50 15.74 7.44 11.97
CA SER A 50 15.03 7.07 10.74
C SER A 50 13.55 7.45 10.81
N GLY A 51 12.89 7.18 11.94
CA GLY A 51 11.49 7.54 12.17
C GLY A 51 11.23 9.05 12.08
N VAL A 52 12.08 9.88 12.70
CA VAL A 52 11.98 11.35 12.63
C VAL A 52 12.18 11.84 11.19
N ASN A 53 13.19 11.31 10.49
CA ASN A 53 13.46 11.67 9.10
C ASN A 53 12.30 11.27 8.17
N ILE A 54 11.71 10.09 8.38
CA ILE A 54 10.53 9.67 7.62
C ILE A 54 9.37 10.63 7.87
N ALA A 55 9.02 10.88 9.14
CA ALA A 55 7.90 11.76 9.47
C ALA A 55 8.04 13.17 8.86
N SER A 56 9.25 13.74 8.84
CA SER A 56 9.51 15.06 8.25
C SER A 56 9.42 15.10 6.72
N ASN A 57 9.66 13.98 6.03
CA ASN A 57 9.56 13.89 4.56
C ASN A 57 8.12 13.68 4.06
N PHE A 58 7.19 13.25 4.91
CA PHE A 58 5.78 13.03 4.55
C PHE A 58 4.95 14.29 4.77
N THR A 59 4.81 15.11 3.72
CA THR A 59 4.05 16.38 3.77
C THR A 59 2.57 16.24 3.43
N PHE A 60 2.17 15.11 2.82
CA PHE A 60 0.79 14.82 2.39
C PHE A 60 0.13 15.90 1.52
N ASN A 61 0.93 16.68 0.77
CA ASN A 61 0.46 17.81 -0.04
C ASN A 61 0.45 17.51 -1.56
N ALA A 62 0.55 16.23 -1.94
CA ALA A 62 0.49 15.83 -3.34
C ALA A 62 -0.93 16.08 -3.90
N LYS A 63 -1.01 16.74 -5.07
CA LYS A 63 -2.29 17.07 -5.72
C LYS A 63 -2.85 15.93 -6.57
N ARG A 64 -1.98 15.01 -6.99
CA ARG A 64 -2.31 13.86 -7.82
C ARG A 64 -1.52 12.64 -7.37
N THR A 65 -2.10 11.48 -7.60
CA THR A 65 -1.49 10.19 -7.29
C THR A 65 -1.29 9.40 -8.58
N ARG A 66 -0.02 9.23 -8.99
CA ARG A 66 0.36 8.43 -10.16
C ARG A 66 0.60 6.98 -9.75
N THR A 67 -0.47 6.25 -9.45
CA THR A 67 -0.40 4.86 -8.94
C THR A 67 0.43 3.95 -9.83
N ALA A 68 0.26 4.01 -11.16
CA ALA A 68 1.01 3.16 -12.09
C ALA A 68 2.53 3.44 -12.04
N LEU A 69 2.92 4.72 -11.96
CA LEU A 69 4.33 5.11 -11.83
C LEU A 69 4.91 4.60 -10.50
N CYS A 70 4.16 4.73 -9.41
CA CYS A 70 4.58 4.21 -8.11
C CYS A 70 4.83 2.70 -8.15
N ILE A 71 3.98 1.93 -8.83
CA ILE A 71 4.17 0.48 -8.96
C ILE A 71 5.41 0.17 -9.81
N GLU A 72 5.60 0.87 -10.94
CA GLU A 72 6.81 0.74 -11.79
C GLU A 72 8.09 1.02 -10.99
N SER A 73 8.10 2.10 -10.21
CA SER A 73 9.22 2.47 -9.33
C SER A 73 9.40 1.47 -8.18
N SER A 74 8.33 0.89 -7.64
CA SER A 74 8.41 -0.14 -6.60
C SER A 74 9.04 -1.43 -7.12
N ILE A 75 8.67 -1.86 -8.33
CA ILE A 75 9.31 -3.01 -9.01
C ILE A 75 10.80 -2.75 -9.16
N ALA A 76 11.19 -1.59 -9.68
CA ALA A 76 12.61 -1.25 -9.88
C ALA A 76 13.40 -1.21 -8.57
N ALA A 77 12.81 -0.63 -7.50
CA ALA A 77 13.45 -0.58 -6.19
C ALA A 77 13.63 -1.98 -5.59
N LEU A 78 12.63 -2.86 -5.71
CA LEU A 78 12.68 -4.22 -5.21
C LEU A 78 13.62 -5.12 -6.01
N ASP A 79 13.63 -4.99 -7.34
CA ASP A 79 14.59 -5.68 -8.22
C ASP A 79 16.03 -5.28 -7.87
N SER A 80 16.26 -4.00 -7.54
CA SER A 80 17.60 -3.51 -7.16
C SER A 80 18.03 -3.98 -5.77
N ALA A 81 17.08 -4.18 -4.85
CA ALA A 81 17.36 -4.68 -3.51
C ALA A 81 17.51 -6.22 -3.49
N SER A 82 16.85 -6.91 -4.42
CA SER A 82 16.87 -8.37 -4.50
C SER A 82 18.22 -8.88 -5.02
N SER A 83 19.02 -9.43 -4.10
CA SER A 83 20.28 -10.11 -4.42
C SER A 83 20.09 -11.59 -4.76
N SER A 84 18.88 -12.16 -4.56
CA SER A 84 18.56 -13.56 -4.83
C SER A 84 17.17 -13.71 -5.42
N SER A 85 17.00 -14.47 -6.51
CA SER A 85 15.72 -14.57 -7.23
C SER A 85 14.63 -15.40 -6.52
N SER A 86 14.82 -15.79 -5.26
CA SER A 86 13.96 -16.75 -4.54
C SER A 86 13.26 -16.18 -3.32
N SER A 87 13.58 -14.95 -2.89
CA SER A 87 12.89 -14.32 -1.76
C SER A 87 11.56 -13.72 -2.22
N MET A 88 10.48 -14.06 -1.50
CA MET A 88 9.22 -13.36 -1.67
C MET A 88 9.33 -11.95 -1.07
N GLN A 89 8.81 -10.95 -1.78
CA GLN A 89 8.87 -9.55 -1.37
C GLN A 89 7.46 -9.02 -1.14
N LEU A 90 7.25 -8.27 -0.06
CA LEU A 90 5.94 -7.73 0.33
C LEU A 90 5.96 -6.19 0.27
N VAL A 91 4.92 -5.61 -0.32
CA VAL A 91 4.70 -4.16 -0.38
C VAL A 91 3.34 -3.82 0.19
N PHE A 92 3.31 -2.98 1.23
CA PHE A 92 2.09 -2.32 1.67
C PHE A 92 1.99 -0.93 1.02
N MET A 93 0.96 -0.74 0.19
CA MET A 93 0.66 0.56 -0.43
C MET A 93 -0.48 1.21 0.33
N ILE A 94 -0.20 2.27 1.10
CA ILE A 94 -1.21 2.97 1.90
C ILE A 94 -1.71 4.19 1.13
N SER A 95 -3.00 4.25 0.80
CA SER A 95 -3.62 5.39 0.09
C SER A 95 -5.12 5.50 0.38
N ASP A 96 -5.80 6.51 -0.17
CA ASP A 96 -7.26 6.59 -0.16
C ASP A 96 -7.92 5.61 -1.19
N GLY A 97 -7.10 4.80 -1.87
CA GLY A 97 -7.53 3.78 -2.80
C GLY A 97 -8.00 4.31 -4.15
N ARG A 98 -8.05 5.62 -4.37
CA ARG A 98 -8.64 6.20 -5.59
C ARG A 98 -7.67 6.10 -6.77
N ILE A 99 -8.12 5.45 -7.84
CA ILE A 99 -7.34 5.18 -9.04
C ILE A 99 -8.19 5.57 -10.25
N GLU A 100 -7.60 6.40 -11.12
CA GLU A 100 -8.22 6.83 -12.38
C GLU A 100 -8.57 5.63 -13.27
N ARG A 101 -9.77 5.63 -13.85
CA ARG A 101 -10.28 4.52 -14.68
C ARG A 101 -9.30 4.14 -15.79
N ASP A 102 -8.77 5.11 -16.51
CA ASP A 102 -7.89 4.90 -17.67
C ASP A 102 -6.55 4.27 -17.27
N SER A 103 -6.14 4.43 -16.01
CA SER A 103 -4.91 3.83 -15.46
C SER A 103 -5.10 2.39 -14.97
N ARG A 104 -6.33 1.92 -14.73
CA ARG A 104 -6.58 0.60 -14.10
C ARG A 104 -6.08 -0.58 -14.91
N SER A 105 -6.20 -0.54 -16.24
CA SER A 105 -5.69 -1.60 -17.13
C SER A 105 -4.15 -1.71 -17.03
N LYS A 106 -3.47 -0.57 -17.00
CA LYS A 106 -2.01 -0.49 -16.79
C LYS A 106 -1.63 -1.02 -15.41
N VAL A 107 -2.35 -0.61 -14.35
CA VAL A 107 -2.13 -1.09 -12.97
C VAL A 107 -2.27 -2.61 -12.89
N ARG A 108 -3.32 -3.20 -13.47
CA ARG A 108 -3.50 -4.67 -13.49
C ARG A 108 -2.33 -5.39 -14.12
N ARG A 109 -1.83 -4.87 -15.25
CA ARG A 109 -0.66 -5.45 -15.93
C ARG A 109 0.58 -5.41 -15.03
N LEU A 110 0.81 -4.30 -14.34
CA LEU A 110 1.94 -4.14 -13.43
C LEU A 110 1.82 -5.03 -12.20
N ILE A 111 0.63 -5.16 -11.61
CA ILE A 111 0.41 -6.08 -10.48
C ILE A 111 0.65 -7.54 -10.88
N ARG A 112 0.20 -7.95 -12.07
CA ARG A 112 0.51 -9.29 -12.59
C ARG A 112 2.02 -9.48 -12.76
N GLN A 113 2.73 -8.48 -13.29
CA GLN A 113 4.19 -8.50 -13.41
C GLN A 113 4.88 -8.62 -12.04
N MET A 114 4.37 -7.94 -11.00
CA MET A 114 4.87 -8.09 -9.63
C MET A 114 4.72 -9.54 -9.14
N GLN A 115 3.55 -10.14 -9.35
CA GLN A 115 3.27 -11.52 -8.95
C GLN A 115 4.19 -12.52 -9.66
N GLU A 116 4.43 -12.33 -10.96
CA GLU A 116 5.39 -13.15 -11.75
C GLU A 116 6.82 -13.05 -11.21
N LYS A 117 7.15 -11.99 -10.47
CA LYS A 117 8.45 -11.73 -9.82
C LYS A 117 8.47 -12.08 -8.32
N ASN A 118 7.47 -12.81 -7.80
CA ASN A 118 7.33 -13.12 -6.38
C ASN A 118 7.20 -11.87 -5.47
N MET A 119 6.70 -10.76 -6.03
CA MET A 119 6.40 -9.53 -5.31
C MET A 119 4.89 -9.44 -5.06
N LEU A 120 4.48 -9.48 -3.78
CA LEU A 120 3.10 -9.28 -3.38
C LEU A 120 2.88 -7.83 -2.99
N MET A 121 1.94 -7.15 -3.65
CA MET A 121 1.50 -5.81 -3.26
C MET A 121 0.09 -5.86 -2.68
N VAL A 122 -0.06 -5.32 -1.47
CA VAL A 122 -1.31 -5.20 -0.75
C VAL A 122 -1.68 -3.72 -0.65
N MET A 123 -2.84 -3.35 -1.19
CA MET A 123 -3.36 -1.99 -1.08
C MET A 123 -4.10 -1.80 0.25
N ILE A 124 -3.69 -0.83 1.05
CA ILE A 124 -4.38 -0.44 2.28
C ILE A 124 -5.09 0.87 1.99
N ILE A 125 -6.41 0.76 1.91
CA ILE A 125 -7.30 1.87 1.65
C ILE A 125 -7.68 2.48 2.99
N VAL A 126 -7.14 3.65 3.24
CA VAL A 126 -7.42 4.45 4.44
C VAL A 126 -8.63 5.33 4.14
N GLU A 127 -9.72 5.10 4.87
CA GLU A 127 -10.85 6.02 4.88
C GLU A 127 -10.64 7.07 5.98
N GLY A 128 -10.93 8.33 5.67
CA GLY A 128 -10.88 9.38 6.69
C GLY A 128 -12.00 9.19 7.71
N GLU A 129 -11.74 9.45 8.99
CA GLU A 129 -12.72 9.39 10.08
C GLU A 129 -14.06 10.02 9.62
N ALA A 130 -15.06 9.17 9.43
CA ALA A 130 -16.41 9.59 9.08
C ALA A 130 -17.03 10.23 10.32
N ALA A 131 -16.88 11.55 10.46
CA ALA A 131 -17.70 12.31 11.39
C ALA A 131 -19.17 11.96 11.11
N GLU A 132 -19.85 11.54 12.17
CA GLU A 132 -21.09 10.81 12.21
C GLU A 132 -22.13 11.27 11.17
N SER A 133 -22.79 10.29 10.54
CA SER A 133 -24.05 10.37 9.78
C SER A 133 -24.08 11.02 8.38
N LYS A 134 -23.12 11.88 7.97
CA LYS A 134 -23.24 12.58 6.65
C LYS A 134 -22.36 12.05 5.51
N LYS A 135 -21.42 11.12 5.77
CA LYS A 135 -20.38 10.71 4.80
C LYS A 135 -20.35 9.24 4.38
N LYS A 136 -21.35 8.41 4.72
CA LYS A 136 -21.38 7.02 4.23
C LYS A 136 -21.31 6.92 2.68
N ASN A 137 -21.78 7.93 1.96
CA ASN A 137 -21.65 8.02 0.50
C ASN A 137 -20.24 8.36 -0.01
N GLU A 138 -19.32 8.79 0.84
CA GLU A 138 -17.93 9.08 0.47
C GLU A 138 -17.00 7.86 0.58
N SER A 139 -17.45 6.78 1.23
CA SER A 139 -16.70 5.52 1.32
C SER A 139 -16.47 4.95 -0.09
N ILE A 140 -15.29 4.41 -0.31
CA ILE A 140 -14.89 3.81 -1.59
C ILE A 140 -15.80 2.64 -1.98
N LEU A 141 -16.39 1.96 -1.00
CA LEU A 141 -17.32 0.85 -1.20
C LEU A 141 -18.67 1.33 -1.76
N ASN A 142 -19.10 2.52 -1.33
CA ASN A 142 -20.36 3.14 -1.77
C ASN A 142 -20.20 4.06 -2.98
N MET A 143 -18.96 4.38 -3.34
CA MET A 143 -18.63 5.23 -4.48
C MET A 143 -19.13 4.60 -5.78
N LYS A 144 -20.00 5.32 -6.49
CA LYS A 144 -20.55 4.90 -7.78
C LYS A 144 -19.79 5.54 -8.93
N GLU A 145 -19.61 4.78 -9.98
CA GLU A 145 -18.95 5.18 -11.20
C GLU A 145 -19.90 5.02 -12.39
N VAL A 146 -20.03 6.07 -13.21
CA VAL A 146 -20.85 6.02 -14.42
C VAL A 146 -19.97 5.66 -15.60
N SER A 147 -20.35 4.63 -16.34
CA SER A 147 -19.74 4.23 -17.60
C SER A 147 -20.78 4.28 -18.71
N PHE A 148 -20.38 4.57 -19.94
CA PHE A 148 -21.29 4.54 -21.08
C PHE A 148 -20.99 3.30 -21.91
N VAL A 149 -21.95 2.40 -22.05
CA VAL A 149 -21.85 1.20 -22.89
C VAL A 149 -22.94 1.31 -23.95
N ASN A 150 -22.55 1.35 -25.23
CA ASN A 150 -23.47 1.56 -26.36
C ASN A 150 -24.35 2.81 -26.20
N GLY A 151 -23.77 3.91 -25.71
CA GLY A 151 -24.48 5.17 -25.47
C GLY A 151 -25.43 5.20 -24.26
N LYS A 152 -25.58 4.08 -23.54
CA LYS A 152 -26.41 4.01 -22.32
C LYS A 152 -25.56 4.14 -21.06
N PRO A 153 -25.94 4.99 -20.09
CA PRO A 153 -25.25 5.07 -18.82
C PRO A 153 -25.47 3.77 -18.03
N LYS A 154 -24.38 3.14 -17.62
CA LYS A 154 -24.33 2.01 -16.69
C LYS A 154 -23.59 2.46 -15.44
N ILE A 155 -24.30 2.44 -14.32
CA ILE A 155 -23.77 2.74 -12.99
C ILE A 155 -23.21 1.44 -12.43
N LYS A 156 -21.97 1.47 -11.94
CA LYS A 156 -21.33 0.37 -11.21
C LYS A 156 -20.70 0.91 -9.93
N HIS A 157 -20.49 0.08 -8.93
CA HIS A 157 -19.65 0.48 -7.80
C HIS A 157 -18.18 0.56 -8.26
N PHE A 158 -17.46 1.55 -7.74
CA PHE A 158 -16.05 1.78 -8.07
C PHE A 158 -15.20 0.53 -7.78
N ILE A 159 -15.50 -0.16 -6.68
CA ILE A 159 -14.75 -1.34 -6.21
C ILE A 159 -14.95 -2.58 -7.10
N GLU A 160 -16.04 -2.65 -7.89
CA GLU A 160 -16.29 -3.80 -8.79
C GLU A 160 -15.21 -3.96 -9.87
N ASP A 161 -14.53 -2.87 -10.21
CA ASP A 161 -13.46 -2.84 -11.22
C ASP A 161 -12.14 -2.37 -10.59
N TYR A 162 -11.91 -2.73 -9.33
CA TYR A 162 -10.66 -2.40 -8.67
C TYR A 162 -9.48 -3.17 -9.29
N PRO A 163 -8.30 -2.55 -9.47
CA PRO A 163 -7.19 -3.20 -10.16
C PRO A 163 -6.24 -3.99 -9.23
N PHE A 164 -6.44 -3.92 -7.92
CA PHE A 164 -5.67 -4.69 -6.93
C PHE A 164 -6.43 -5.95 -6.51
N PRO A 165 -5.82 -7.14 -6.60
CA PRO A 165 -6.43 -8.38 -6.12
C PRO A 165 -6.45 -8.47 -4.59
N PHE A 166 -5.48 -7.83 -3.93
CA PHE A 166 -5.36 -7.80 -2.46
C PHE A 166 -5.48 -6.36 -1.99
N TYR A 167 -6.55 -6.07 -1.25
CA TYR A 167 -6.75 -4.78 -0.62
C TYR A 167 -7.49 -4.92 0.71
N LEU A 168 -7.24 -3.97 1.61
CA LEU A 168 -7.90 -3.83 2.90
C LEU A 168 -8.52 -2.44 2.97
N VAL A 169 -9.78 -2.33 3.39
CA VAL A 169 -10.43 -1.05 3.68
C VAL A 169 -10.41 -0.85 5.18
N VAL A 170 -9.74 0.21 5.64
CA VAL A 170 -9.55 0.52 7.05
C VAL A 170 -10.34 1.78 7.38
N GLU A 171 -11.44 1.60 8.11
CA GLU A 171 -12.28 2.70 8.59
C GLU A 171 -11.69 3.33 9.87
N ASP A 172 -11.22 2.50 10.80
CA ASP A 172 -10.57 2.96 12.04
C ASP A 172 -9.04 2.96 11.89
N LEU A 173 -8.51 4.17 11.73
CA LEU A 173 -7.08 4.40 11.60
C LEU A 173 -6.29 4.09 12.87
N ALA A 174 -6.93 4.08 14.04
CA ALA A 174 -6.27 3.70 15.29
C ALA A 174 -5.92 2.20 15.31
N ALA A 175 -6.70 1.37 14.60
CA ALA A 175 -6.46 -0.07 14.47
C ALA A 175 -5.40 -0.41 13.39
N LEU A 176 -4.97 0.55 12.58
CA LEU A 176 -4.04 0.31 11.47
C LEU A 176 -2.72 -0.37 11.88
N PRO A 177 -2.04 0.03 12.98
CA PRO A 177 -0.82 -0.65 13.42
C PRO A 177 -1.04 -2.14 13.74
N GLU A 178 -2.17 -2.46 14.37
CA GLU A 178 -2.54 -3.84 14.75
C GLU A 178 -2.86 -4.67 13.49
N ILE A 179 -3.70 -4.16 12.59
CA ILE A 179 -4.06 -4.79 11.32
C ILE A 179 -2.80 -5.13 10.50
N LEU A 180 -1.86 -4.18 10.43
CA LEU A 180 -0.61 -4.35 9.73
C LEU A 180 0.31 -5.39 10.39
N GLY A 181 0.38 -5.39 11.73
CA GLY A 181 1.12 -6.39 12.48
C GLY A 181 0.60 -7.80 12.23
N ASP A 182 -0.72 -7.97 12.23
CA ASP A 182 -1.37 -9.24 11.91
C ASP A 182 -1.15 -9.66 10.46
N ALA A 183 -1.24 -8.73 9.49
CA ALA A 183 -0.97 -9.03 8.09
C ALA A 183 0.48 -9.49 7.88
N LEU A 184 1.45 -8.86 8.55
CA LEU A 184 2.84 -9.32 8.54
C LEU A 184 3.01 -10.69 9.18
N ARG A 185 2.37 -10.95 10.32
CA ARG A 185 2.41 -12.26 10.98
C ARG A 185 1.89 -13.36 10.05
N GLN A 186 0.73 -13.15 9.42
CA GLN A 186 0.15 -14.10 8.47
C GLN A 186 1.07 -14.32 7.26
N TRP A 187 1.69 -13.25 6.75
CA TRP A 187 2.68 -13.36 5.67
C TRP A 187 3.87 -14.23 6.08
N PHE A 188 4.46 -14.00 7.24
CA PHE A 188 5.58 -14.83 7.74
C PHE A 188 5.17 -16.29 7.96
N GLU A 189 3.97 -16.55 8.49
CA GLU A 189 3.43 -17.91 8.65
C GLU A 189 3.28 -18.61 7.30
N MET A 190 2.79 -17.91 6.27
CA MET A 190 2.68 -18.45 4.92
C MET A 190 4.07 -18.75 4.31
N LEU A 191 5.05 -17.85 4.50
CA LEU A 191 6.44 -18.09 4.06
C LEU A 191 7.03 -19.35 4.71
N ALA A 192 6.84 -19.50 6.02
CA ALA A 192 7.31 -20.66 6.76
C ALA A 192 6.66 -21.96 6.28
N GLN A 193 5.35 -21.95 6.01
CA GLN A 193 4.64 -23.11 5.44
C GLN A 193 5.16 -23.49 4.05
N ILE A 194 5.42 -22.50 3.19
CA ILE A 194 5.96 -22.75 1.84
C ILE A 194 7.38 -23.31 1.93
N GLN A 195 8.23 -22.80 2.83
CA GLN A 195 9.57 -23.35 3.05
C GLN A 195 9.54 -24.76 3.64
N ASN A 196 8.59 -25.07 4.51
CA ASN A 196 8.45 -26.41 5.11
C ASN A 196 7.85 -27.46 4.15
N ALA A 197 7.21 -27.01 3.07
CA ALA A 197 6.61 -27.90 2.06
C ALA A 197 7.56 -28.27 0.91
N VAL A 198 8.76 -27.67 0.88
CA VAL A 198 9.86 -27.94 -0.07
C VAL A 198 10.94 -28.75 0.62
#